data_AF-A0A8J5C5Q5-F1
#
_entry.id   AF-A0A8J5C5Q5-F1
#
_cell.length_a   1.000
_cell.length_b   1.000
_cell.length_c   1.000
_cell.angle_alpha   90.00
_cell.angle_beta   90.00
_cell.angle_gamma   90.00
#
_symmetry.space_group_name_H-M   'P 1'
#
loop_
_entity.id
_entity.type
_entity.pdbx_description
1 polymer ?
#
loop_
_entity_poly.entity_id
_entity_poly.type
_entity_poly.pdbx_seq_one_letter_code
_entity_poly.pdbx_strand_id
1 'polypeptide(L)'
;MRADGGAVVARGGAGALWLRSRDAWSEAGLEDEAAVEEGWRATAVAVREGRRAYVLVTPADEGLEEQGSRIEEVEWSKEREDETVWLFVLIGLGFAIFLYWRYQMRQLVTNMNKKIA
;
A
#
# COMPACT_ATOMS: atom_id res chain seq x y z
N MET A 1 -12.64 8.12 -9.21
CA MET A 1 -11.26 7.97 -9.74
C MET A 1 -10.29 8.43 -8.66
N ARG A 2 -9.14 7.75 -8.53
CA ARG A 2 -8.04 8.12 -7.63
C ARG A 2 -7.18 9.22 -8.25
N ALA A 3 -6.42 9.92 -7.43
CA ALA A 3 -5.51 10.98 -7.88
C ALA A 3 -4.35 10.45 -8.77
N ASP A 4 -4.04 9.16 -8.67
CA ASP A 4 -3.03 8.46 -9.48
C ASP A 4 -3.53 8.01 -10.87
N GLY A 5 -4.79 8.32 -11.21
CA GLY A 5 -5.43 7.93 -12.46
C GLY A 5 -6.04 6.52 -12.45
N GLY A 6 -5.97 5.78 -11.34
CA GLY A 6 -6.65 4.50 -11.16
C GLY A 6 -8.14 4.65 -10.89
N ALA A 7 -8.94 3.63 -11.23
CA ALA A 7 -10.33 3.50 -10.82
C ALA A 7 -10.48 2.37 -9.81
N VAL A 8 -11.41 2.55 -8.87
CA VAL A 8 -11.79 1.50 -7.93
C VAL A 8 -13.23 1.12 -8.23
N VAL A 9 -13.50 -0.17 -8.36
CA VAL A 9 -14.81 -0.70 -8.76
C VAL A 9 -15.26 -1.75 -7.74
N ALA A 10 -16.51 -1.67 -7.29
CA ALA A 10 -17.12 -2.71 -6.47
C ALA A 10 -17.42 -3.93 -7.35
N ARG A 11 -16.86 -5.08 -6.97
CA ARG A 11 -17.17 -6.39 -7.54
C ARG A 11 -18.23 -7.01 -6.64
N GLY A 12 -19.51 -6.75 -6.96
CA GLY A 12 -20.66 -7.14 -6.14
C GLY A 12 -20.59 -8.57 -5.59
N GLY A 13 -20.20 -8.70 -4.31
CA GLY A 13 -20.12 -9.95 -3.55
C GLY A 13 -18.72 -10.54 -3.39
N ALA A 14 -17.69 -9.96 -4.00
CA ALA A 14 -16.30 -10.41 -3.87
C ALA A 14 -15.34 -9.32 -3.35
N GLY A 15 -15.75 -8.04 -3.38
CA GLY A 15 -15.01 -6.94 -2.77
C GLY A 15 -14.80 -5.77 -3.72
N ALA A 16 -13.63 -5.15 -3.70
CA ALA A 16 -13.28 -4.03 -4.57
C ALA A 16 -12.02 -4.31 -5.40
N LEU A 17 -12.07 -3.90 -6.65
CA LEU A 17 -10.97 -4.02 -7.61
C LEU A 17 -10.33 -2.66 -7.83
N TRP A 18 -9.00 -2.61 -7.79
CA TRP A 18 -8.24 -1.47 -8.26
C TRP A 18 -7.81 -1.72 -9.70
N LEU A 19 -8.33 -0.90 -10.61
CA LEU A 19 -8.08 -0.98 -12.04
C LEU A 19 -7.25 0.21 -12.52
N ARG A 20 -6.42 -0.05 -13.53
CA ARG A 20 -5.65 0.98 -14.23
C ARG A 20 -5.74 0.77 -15.73
N SER A 21 -6.02 1.84 -16.46
CA SER A 21 -6.02 1.86 -17.92
C SER A 21 -4.86 2.72 -18.44
N ARG A 22 -4.31 2.35 -19.61
CA ARG A 22 -3.30 3.11 -20.35
C ARG A 22 -3.81 3.67 -21.68
N ASP A 23 -5.07 3.38 -22.01
CA ASP A 23 -5.66 3.51 -23.34
C ASP A 23 -7.07 4.11 -23.27
N ALA A 24 -7.30 5.05 -22.33
CA ALA A 24 -8.58 5.72 -22.15
C ALA A 24 -9.77 4.77 -21.86
N TRP A 25 -9.51 3.70 -21.11
CA TRP A 25 -10.47 2.70 -20.64
C TRP A 25 -11.01 1.75 -21.71
N SER A 26 -10.39 1.65 -22.89
CA SER A 26 -10.69 0.52 -23.78
C SER A 26 -10.26 -0.83 -23.17
N GLU A 27 -9.16 -0.83 -22.42
CA GLU A 27 -8.72 -1.97 -21.62
C GLU A 27 -8.44 -1.52 -20.17
N ALA A 28 -8.68 -2.43 -19.23
CA ALA A 28 -8.42 -2.19 -17.81
C ALA A 28 -7.58 -3.35 -17.26
N GLY A 29 -6.38 -3.02 -16.78
CA GLY A 29 -5.54 -3.96 -16.03
C GLY A 29 -5.96 -3.98 -14.56
N LEU A 30 -5.99 -5.18 -13.97
CA LEU A 30 -6.16 -5.35 -12.54
C LEU A 30 -4.82 -5.08 -11.84
N GLU A 31 -4.78 -4.06 -10.98
CA GLU A 31 -3.61 -3.73 -10.18
C GLU A 31 -3.61 -4.48 -8.85
N ASP A 32 -4.76 -4.52 -8.17
CA ASP A 32 -4.94 -5.17 -6.86
C ASP A 32 -6.42 -5.48 -6.60
N GLU A 33 -6.69 -6.45 -5.72
CA GLU A 33 -8.03 -6.85 -5.28
C GLU A 33 -8.12 -6.83 -3.76
N ALA A 34 -9.12 -6.13 -3.24
CA ALA A 34 -9.44 -6.11 -1.83
C ALA A 34 -10.69 -6.94 -1.58
N ALA A 35 -10.51 -8.06 -0.89
CA ALA A 35 -11.62 -8.92 -0.48
C ALA A 35 -12.41 -8.27 0.66
N VAL A 36 -13.73 -8.45 0.63
CA VAL A 36 -14.65 -8.09 1.71
C VAL A 36 -14.92 -9.32 2.56
N GLU A 37 -15.27 -9.12 3.84
CA GLU A 37 -15.61 -10.20 4.78
C GLU A 37 -16.76 -11.08 4.26
N GLU A 38 -16.68 -12.39 4.55
CA GLU A 38 -17.66 -13.38 4.11
C GLU A 38 -19.07 -13.04 4.67
N GLY A 39 -20.09 -13.05 3.79
CA GLY A 39 -21.45 -12.60 4.13
C GLY A 39 -21.74 -11.12 3.85
N TRP A 40 -20.75 -10.35 3.42
CA TRP A 40 -20.91 -8.95 3.02
C TRP A 40 -20.68 -8.73 1.51
N ARG A 41 -21.45 -7.83 0.92
CA ARG A 41 -21.40 -7.49 -0.50
C ARG A 41 -20.99 -6.02 -0.67
N ALA A 42 -19.93 -5.79 -1.43
CA ALA A 42 -19.54 -4.45 -1.86
C ALA A 42 -20.59 -3.89 -2.84
N THR A 43 -21.25 -2.80 -2.45
CA THR A 43 -22.37 -2.20 -3.20
C THR A 43 -21.99 -0.85 -3.80
N ALA A 44 -21.15 -0.07 -3.13
CA ALA A 44 -20.61 1.16 -3.68
C ALA A 44 -19.16 1.36 -3.26
N VAL A 45 -18.41 2.14 -4.03
CA VAL A 45 -17.05 2.56 -3.67
C VAL A 45 -16.98 4.07 -3.77
N ALA A 46 -16.50 4.70 -2.71
CA ALA A 46 -16.12 6.11 -2.69
C ALA A 46 -14.60 6.21 -2.58
N VAL A 47 -13.99 7.00 -3.47
CA VAL A 47 -12.57 7.32 -3.40
C VAL A 47 -12.45 8.71 -2.80
N ARG A 48 -11.72 8.83 -1.69
CA ARG A 48 -11.41 10.13 -1.08
C ARG A 48 -10.14 10.71 -1.72
N GLU A 49 -9.98 12.03 -1.66
CA GLU A 49 -8.75 12.72 -2.10
C GLU A 49 -7.50 12.00 -1.57
N GLY A 50 -6.71 11.47 -2.51
CA GLY A 50 -5.53 10.65 -2.23
C GLY A 50 -5.70 9.21 -2.68
N ARG A 51 -5.28 8.29 -1.80
CA ARG A 51 -5.09 6.86 -2.09
C ARG A 51 -6.04 5.92 -1.33
N ARG A 52 -6.86 6.48 -0.44
CA ARG A 52 -7.79 5.72 0.41
C ARG A 52 -9.11 5.52 -0.32
N ALA A 53 -9.52 4.25 -0.45
CA ALA A 53 -10.81 3.87 -1.01
C ALA A 53 -11.70 3.36 0.13
N TYR A 54 -12.95 3.80 0.13
CA TYR A 54 -13.99 3.39 1.06
C TYR A 54 -15.00 2.55 0.31
N VAL A 55 -15.26 1.34 0.78
CA VAL A 55 -16.26 0.45 0.19
C VAL A 55 -17.46 0.43 1.11
N LEU A 56 -18.62 0.75 0.54
CA LEU A 56 -19.90 0.51 1.18
C LEU A 56 -20.23 -0.96 1.04
N VAL A 57 -20.20 -1.66 2.16
CA VAL A 57 -20.57 -3.06 2.27
C VAL A 57 -21.97 -3.17 2.86
N THR A 58 -22.81 -3.93 2.16
CA THR A 58 -24.16 -4.27 2.59
C THR A 58 -24.22 -5.76 2.90
N PRO A 59 -25.02 -6.19 3.87
CA PRO A 59 -25.18 -7.61 4.12
C PRO A 59 -25.68 -8.34 2.86
N ALA A 60 -25.13 -9.51 2.58
CA ALA A 60 -25.53 -10.33 1.44
C ALA A 60 -26.73 -11.24 1.76
N ASP A 61 -26.94 -11.54 3.06
CA ASP A 61 -28.04 -12.36 3.57
C ASP A 61 -29.13 -11.51 4.24
N GLU A 62 -30.39 -11.88 3.99
CA GLU A 62 -31.59 -11.21 4.56
C GLU A 62 -31.60 -11.21 6.10
N GLY A 63 -30.93 -12.18 6.74
CA GLY A 63 -30.82 -12.27 8.20
C GLY A 63 -29.90 -11.22 8.85
N LEU A 64 -29.13 -10.48 8.06
CA LEU A 64 -28.19 -9.46 8.52
C LEU A 64 -28.64 -8.03 8.16
N GLU A 65 -29.81 -7.85 7.52
CA GLU A 65 -30.34 -6.53 7.15
C GLU A 65 -30.45 -5.58 8.36
N GLU A 66 -30.72 -6.12 9.56
CA GLU A 66 -30.78 -5.35 10.81
C GLU A 66 -29.43 -4.72 11.22
N GLN A 67 -28.29 -5.22 10.70
CA GLN A 67 -26.96 -4.68 11.03
C GLN A 67 -26.62 -3.40 10.27
N GLY A 68 -27.42 -3.03 9.26
CA GLY A 68 -27.22 -1.84 8.44
C GLY A 68 -25.99 -1.89 7.53
N SER A 69 -25.90 -0.92 6.61
CA SER A 69 -24.74 -0.78 5.73
C SER A 69 -23.54 -0.20 6.48
N ARG A 70 -22.34 -0.73 6.22
CA ARG A 70 -21.08 -0.26 6.82
C ARG A 70 -20.14 0.26 5.74
N ILE A 71 -19.31 1.21 6.13
CA ILE A 71 -18.24 1.73 5.27
C ILE A 71 -16.94 1.14 5.79
N GLU A 72 -16.30 0.31 4.99
CA GLU A 72 -14.95 -0.19 5.27
C GLU A 72 -13.91 0.61 4.51
N GLU A 73 -12.81 0.96 5.20
CA GLU A 73 -11.61 1.48 4.55
C GLU A 73 -10.83 0.30 3.97
N VAL A 74 -10.65 0.32 2.65
CA VAL A 74 -9.90 -0.70 1.94
C VAL A 74 -8.42 -0.34 1.92
N GLU A 75 -7.61 -1.22 2.50
CA GLU A 75 -6.16 -1.17 2.46
C GLU A 75 -5.67 -2.09 1.32
N TRP A 76 -4.92 -1.54 0.37
CA TRP A 76 -4.41 -2.26 -0.80
C TRP A 76 -3.08 -2.94 -0.46
N SER A 77 -2.98 -4.25 -0.68
CA SER A 77 -1.80 -5.05 -0.33
C SER A 77 -0.55 -4.56 -1.08
N LYS A 78 -0.72 -4.23 -2.36
CA LYS A 78 0.38 -3.78 -3.23
C LYS A 78 1.02 -2.47 -2.77
N GLU A 79 0.26 -1.60 -2.11
CA GLU A 79 0.77 -0.33 -1.58
C GLU A 79 1.64 -0.56 -0.34
N ARG A 80 1.28 -1.54 0.51
CA ARG A 80 2.04 -1.92 1.70
C ARG A 80 3.38 -2.58 1.35
N GLU A 81 3.42 -3.35 0.27
CA GLU A 81 4.65 -3.99 -0.20
C GLU A 81 5.70 -2.98 -0.66
N ASP A 82 5.30 -1.95 -1.43
CA ASP A 82 6.23 -0.93 -1.95
C ASP A 82 6.82 -0.07 -0.82
N GLU A 83 5.99 0.30 0.17
CA GLU A 83 6.46 0.98 1.39
C GLU A 83 7.48 0.15 2.17
N THR A 84 7.23 -1.16 2.28
CA THR A 84 8.13 -2.10 2.97
C THR A 84 9.48 -2.20 2.26
N VAL A 85 9.49 -2.26 0.93
CA VAL A 85 10.73 -2.28 0.14
C VAL A 85 11.52 -0.99 0.36
N TRP A 86 10.87 0.17 0.30
CA TRP A 86 11.51 1.46 0.56
C TRP A 86 12.11 1.56 1.96
N LEU A 87 11.44 1.02 2.97
CA LEU A 87 11.98 0.96 4.34
C LEU A 87 13.29 0.17 4.38
N PHE A 88 13.34 -1.00 3.75
CA PHE A 88 14.57 -1.81 3.69
C PHE A 88 15.70 -1.11 2.93
N VAL A 89 15.39 -0.39 1.84
CA VAL A 89 16.37 0.40 1.09
C VAL A 89 16.97 1.50 1.97
N LEU A 90 16.14 2.25 2.72
CA LEU A 90 16.61 3.31 3.62
C LEU A 90 17.47 2.75 4.76
N ILE A 91 17.07 1.62 5.35
CA ILE A 91 17.86 0.94 6.38
C ILE A 91 19.21 0.49 5.81
N GLY A 92 19.21 -0.14 4.63
CA GLY A 92 20.44 -0.58 3.96
C GLY A 92 21.39 0.58 3.64
N LEU A 93 20.85 1.71 3.16
CA LEU A 93 21.62 2.91 2.89
C LEU A 93 22.23 3.49 4.17
N GLY A 94 21.45 3.59 5.25
CA GLY A 94 21.94 4.03 6.56
C GLY A 94 23.06 3.12 7.09
N PHE A 95 22.91 1.81 6.91
CA PHE A 95 23.91 0.83 7.31
C PHE A 95 25.20 0.96 6.50
N ALA A 96 25.10 1.17 5.18
CA ALA A 96 26.26 1.39 4.31
C ALA A 96 27.05 2.64 4.72
N ILE A 97 26.36 3.75 5.00
CA ILE A 97 26.97 4.99 5.50
C ILE A 97 27.65 4.74 6.85
N PHE A 98 26.99 4.02 7.75
CA PHE A 98 27.55 3.68 9.05
C PHE A 98 28.84 2.85 8.93
N LEU A 99 28.86 1.84 8.07
CA LEU A 99 30.05 1.03 7.79
C LEU A 99 31.17 1.85 7.17
N TYR A 100 30.84 2.75 6.25
CA TYR A 100 31.82 3.67 5.65
C TYR A 100 32.44 4.59 6.71
N TRP A 101 31.63 5.23 7.54
CA TRP A 101 32.10 6.06 8.65
C TRP A 101 32.96 5.27 9.65
N ARG A 102 32.51 4.06 10.01
CA ARG A 102 33.23 3.15 10.91
C ARG A 102 34.61 2.80 10.36
N TYR A 103 34.70 2.54 9.05
CA TYR A 103 35.96 2.24 8.36
C TYR A 103 36.88 3.46 8.32
N GLN A 104 36.34 4.64 7.97
CA GLN A 104 37.05 5.92 7.96
C GLN A 104 37.66 6.21 9.34
N MET A 105 36.89 6.08 10.42
CA MET A 105 37.39 6.29 11.79
C MET A 105 38.50 5.30 12.17
N ARG A 106 38.42 4.05 11.70
CA ARG A 106 39.44 3.03 11.99
C ARG A 106 40.77 3.37 11.30
N GLN A 107 40.74 3.89 10.08
CA GLN A 107 41.94 4.40 9.40
C GLN A 107 42.48 5.68 10.03
N LEU A 108 41.60 6.57 10.49
CA LEU A 108 42.00 7.84 11.10
C LEU A 108 42.75 7.62 12.42
N VAL A 109 42.24 6.74 13.29
CA VAL A 109 42.88 6.36 14.56
C VAL A 109 44.25 5.69 14.32
N THR A 110 44.34 4.78 13.34
CA THR A 110 45.61 4.07 13.06
C THR A 110 46.68 4.96 12.45
N ASN A 111 46.31 5.97 11.65
CA ASN A 111 47.27 6.93 11.11
C ASN A 111 47.70 7.99 12.14
N MET A 112 46.83 8.38 13.07
CA MET A 112 47.20 9.29 14.17
C MET A 112 48.19 8.65 15.14
N ASN A 113 48.02 7.35 15.46
CA ASN A 113 48.90 6.64 16.40
C ASN A 113 50.36 6.54 15.91
N LYS A 114 50.60 6.67 14.60
CA LYS A 114 51.94 6.68 13.99
C LYS A 114 52.66 8.03 14.09
N LYS A 115 51.97 9.11 14.44
CA LYS A 115 52.58 10.44 14.63
C LYS A 115 52.93 10.76 16.10
N ILE A 116 52.46 9.93 17.03
CA ILE A 116 52.66 10.12 18.47
C ILE A 116 53.81 9.24 19.00
N ALA A 117 54.25 8.23 18.24
CA ALA A 117 55.38 7.35 18.56
C ALA A 117 56.68 7.80 17.88
#